data_AF-A0A2H3NKR3-F1
#
_entry.id   AF-A0A2H3NKR3-F1
#
_cell.length_a   1.000
_cell.length_b   1.000
_cell.length_c   1.000
_cell.angle_alpha   90.00
_cell.angle_beta   90.00
_cell.angle_gamma   90.00
#
_symmetry.space_group_name_H-M   'P 1'
#
loop_
_entity.id
_entity.type
_entity.pdbx_description
1 polymer ?
#
loop_
_entity_poly.entity_id
_entity_poly.type
_entity_poly.pdbx_seq_one_letter_code
_entity_poly.pdbx_strand_id
1 'polypeptide(L)'
;MLGEPLWRSRARLYPTYIELSGWSWTGRTVYRLPIETIQHVRWWGGKRDINLEITLASGKIVALYLEESAGTWNYTLRRLREENMIASEGDASADAVRDAQSTAPATDPDRSADPSPSGDTLPERTAPHRVGIAPS
;
A
#
# COMPACT_ATOMS: atom_id res chain seq x y z
N MET A 1 -13.72 4.86 -12.85
CA MET A 1 -14.41 3.60 -12.57
C MET A 1 -13.36 2.51 -12.43
N LEU A 2 -13.22 1.87 -11.27
CA LEU A 2 -12.44 0.62 -11.17
C LEU A 2 -13.29 -0.47 -11.84
N GLY A 3 -12.92 -0.91 -13.04
CA GLY A 3 -13.72 -1.84 -13.85
C GLY A 3 -13.22 -2.02 -15.28
N GLU A 4 -12.42 -1.10 -15.80
CA GLU A 4 -11.80 -1.27 -17.12
C GLU A 4 -10.50 -2.07 -17.02
N PRO A 5 -10.23 -2.99 -17.95
CA PRO A 5 -8.94 -3.65 -18.04
C PRO A 5 -7.85 -2.64 -18.39
N LEU A 6 -6.72 -2.72 -17.71
CA LEU A 6 -5.53 -1.93 -18.01
C LEU A 6 -4.51 -2.79 -18.80
N TRP A 7 -4.17 -2.35 -20.01
CA TRP A 7 -3.08 -2.91 -20.79
C TRP A 7 -1.75 -2.23 -20.45
N ARG A 8 -0.64 -2.96 -20.67
CA ARG A 8 0.73 -2.48 -20.39
C ARG A 8 0.84 -1.82 -19.01
N SER A 9 0.16 -2.42 -18.05
CA SER A 9 -0.03 -1.85 -16.73
C SER A 9 1.16 -2.10 -15.81
N ARG A 10 1.15 -1.39 -14.69
CA ARG A 10 2.06 -1.56 -13.56
C ARG A 10 1.25 -1.44 -12.28
N ALA A 11 1.55 -2.33 -11.34
CA ALA A 11 1.07 -2.24 -9.97
C ALA A 11 2.26 -1.90 -9.06
N ARG A 12 2.09 -0.92 -8.18
CA ARG A 12 3.08 -0.54 -7.16
C ARG A 12 2.42 -0.51 -5.80
N LEU A 13 3.11 -1.05 -4.80
CA LEU A 13 2.65 -1.06 -3.42
C LEU A 13 3.37 0.05 -2.63
N TYR A 14 2.61 0.97 -2.07
CA TYR A 14 3.06 1.98 -1.12
C TYR A 14 2.48 1.70 0.27
N PRO A 15 3.02 2.31 1.34
CA PRO A 15 2.54 2.06 2.70
C PRO A 15 1.04 2.35 2.91
N THR A 16 0.51 3.35 2.21
CA THR A 16 -0.88 3.83 2.39
C THR A 16 -1.81 3.53 1.20
N TYR A 17 -1.27 3.18 0.03
CA TYR A 17 -2.07 2.86 -1.15
C TYR A 17 -1.37 1.91 -2.13
N ILE A 18 -2.16 1.27 -2.99
CA ILE A 18 -1.69 0.60 -4.21
C ILE A 18 -1.90 1.55 -5.38
N GLU A 19 -0.87 1.75 -6.21
CA GLU A 19 -1.00 2.44 -7.50
C GLU A 19 -1.14 1.42 -8.62
N LEU A 20 -2.22 1.52 -9.39
CA LEU A 20 -2.44 0.79 -10.63
C LEU A 20 -2.36 1.79 -11.78
N SER A 21 -1.36 1.67 -12.64
CA SER A 21 -1.21 2.54 -13.81
C SER A 21 -1.19 1.72 -15.08
N GLY A 22 -1.68 2.26 -16.19
CA GLY A 22 -1.67 1.55 -17.47
C GLY A 22 -2.44 2.30 -18.54
N TRP A 23 -2.70 1.59 -19.63
CA TRP A 23 -3.54 2.07 -20.72
C TRP A 23 -4.92 1.47 -20.61
N SER A 24 -5.95 2.30 -20.73
CA SER A 24 -7.37 1.97 -20.82
C SER A 24 -7.91 2.47 -22.17
N TRP A 25 -9.16 2.15 -22.52
CA TRP A 25 -9.77 2.61 -23.76
C TRP A 25 -9.84 4.14 -23.83
N THR A 26 -9.92 4.82 -22.69
CA THR A 26 -9.94 6.28 -22.58
C THR A 26 -8.55 6.92 -22.53
N GLY A 27 -7.48 6.13 -22.68
CA GLY A 27 -6.10 6.59 -22.64
C GLY A 27 -5.34 6.13 -21.38
N ARG A 28 -4.32 6.90 -21.00
CA ARG A 28 -3.46 6.55 -19.86
C ARG A 28 -4.19 6.82 -18.55
N THR A 29 -4.28 5.80 -17.71
CA THR A 29 -5.05 5.84 -16.47
C THR A 29 -4.18 5.46 -15.28
N VAL A 30 -4.43 6.13 -14.16
CA VAL A 30 -3.81 5.85 -12.86
C VAL A 30 -4.91 5.76 -11.81
N TYR A 31 -4.97 4.64 -11.11
CA TYR A 31 -5.86 4.42 -9.97
C TYR A 31 -5.02 4.29 -8.70
N ARG A 32 -5.44 4.98 -7.65
CA ARG A 32 -4.87 4.83 -6.31
C ARG A 32 -5.92 4.15 -5.44
N LEU A 33 -5.54 3.02 -4.87
CA LEU A 33 -6.39 2.21 -4.03
C LEU A 33 -5.89 2.29 -2.59
N PRO A 34 -6.56 3.02 -1.68
CA PRO A 34 -6.12 3.15 -0.30
C PRO A 34 -6.15 1.79 0.42
N ILE A 35 -5.11 1.48 1.20
CA ILE A 35 -5.00 0.19 1.91
C ILE A 35 -6.14 -0.01 2.92
N GLU A 36 -6.59 1.08 3.55
CA GLU A 36 -7.73 1.10 4.48
C GLU A 36 -9.04 0.61 3.83
N THR A 37 -9.20 0.77 2.51
CA THR A 37 -10.42 0.34 1.80
C THR A 37 -10.42 -1.14 1.49
N ILE A 38 -9.29 -1.83 1.67
CA ILE A 38 -9.17 -3.27 1.43
C ILE A 38 -9.85 -3.99 2.58
N GLN A 39 -10.75 -4.91 2.27
CA GLN A 39 -11.45 -5.74 3.25
C GLN A 39 -10.83 -7.14 3.31
N HIS A 40 -10.63 -7.76 2.15
CA HIS A 40 -10.07 -9.10 2.02
C HIS A 40 -9.03 -9.15 0.90
N VAL A 41 -8.01 -9.99 1.09
CA VAL A 41 -7.00 -10.32 0.09
C VAL A 41 -6.94 -11.83 -0.04
N ARG A 42 -7.08 -12.33 -1.26
CA ARG A 42 -6.89 -13.75 -1.60
C ARG A 42 -5.78 -13.86 -2.61
N TRP A 43 -4.93 -14.86 -2.45
CA TRP A 43 -3.84 -15.12 -3.38
C TRP A 43 -3.74 -16.62 -3.64
N TRP A 44 -3.19 -16.99 -4.78
CA TRP A 44 -2.94 -18.38 -5.12
C TRP A 44 -1.66 -18.51 -5.94
N GLY A 45 -0.98 -19.65 -5.77
CA GLY A 45 0.18 -19.99 -6.58
C GLY A 45 -0.24 -20.50 -7.96
N GLY A 46 0.33 -19.95 -9.03
CA GLY A 46 0.04 -20.38 -10.39
C GLY A 46 0.72 -19.49 -11.44
N LYS A 47 1.09 -20.08 -12.59
CA LYS A 47 1.62 -19.33 -13.73
C LYS A 47 0.48 -18.96 -14.69
N ARG A 48 0.52 -17.74 -15.23
CA ARG A 48 -0.28 -17.23 -16.37
C ARG A 48 -1.76 -16.91 -16.12
N ASP A 49 -2.21 -16.81 -14.88
CA ASP A 49 -3.58 -16.36 -14.57
C ASP A 49 -3.57 -15.35 -13.42
N ILE A 50 -4.67 -14.60 -13.24
CA ILE A 50 -4.93 -13.78 -12.03
C ILE A 50 -4.46 -14.58 -10.84
N ASN A 51 -3.72 -13.97 -9.92
CA ASN A 51 -3.15 -14.66 -8.76
C ASN A 51 -3.21 -13.85 -7.46
N LEU A 52 -3.86 -12.68 -7.52
CA LEU A 52 -4.17 -11.85 -6.38
C LEU A 52 -5.54 -11.19 -6.60
N GLU A 53 -6.45 -11.39 -5.66
CA GLU A 53 -7.78 -10.79 -5.63
C GLU A 53 -7.92 -9.91 -4.39
N ILE A 54 -8.33 -8.67 -4.58
CA ILE A 54 -8.51 -7.69 -3.52
C ILE A 54 -9.98 -7.29 -3.50
N THR A 55 -10.67 -7.62 -2.40
CA THR A 55 -12.04 -7.18 -2.15
C THR A 55 -12.02 -5.90 -1.34
N LEU A 56 -12.71 -4.88 -1.82
CA LEU A 56 -12.83 -3.58 -1.15
C LEU A 56 -14.04 -3.54 -0.22
N ALA A 57 -14.04 -2.65 0.76
CA ALA A 57 -15.18 -2.39 1.64
C ALA A 57 -16.46 -2.01 0.88
N SER A 58 -16.31 -1.47 -0.34
CA SER A 58 -17.43 -1.21 -1.26
C SER A 58 -18.01 -2.46 -1.94
N GLY A 59 -17.45 -3.65 -1.70
CA GLY A 59 -17.77 -4.91 -2.38
C GLY A 59 -17.09 -5.09 -3.75
N LYS A 60 -16.42 -4.06 -4.27
CA LYS A 60 -15.70 -4.15 -5.56
C LYS A 60 -14.50 -5.08 -5.47
N ILE A 61 -14.25 -5.80 -6.56
CA ILE A 61 -13.14 -6.73 -6.68
C ILE A 61 -12.09 -6.14 -7.63
N VAL A 62 -10.83 -6.15 -7.19
CA VAL A 62 -9.66 -5.83 -8.00
C VAL A 62 -8.84 -7.10 -8.16
N ALA A 63 -8.88 -7.66 -9.37
CA ALA A 63 -8.10 -8.81 -9.75
C ALA A 63 -6.77 -8.37 -10.37
N LEU A 64 -5.66 -8.96 -9.92
CA LEU A 64 -4.32 -8.68 -10.39
C LEU A 64 -3.62 -9.98 -10.80
N TYR A 65 -2.87 -9.90 -11.89
CA TYR A 65 -1.84 -10.87 -12.21
C TYR A 65 -0.47 -10.28 -11.89
N LEU A 66 0.25 -10.93 -10.98
CA LEU A 66 1.60 -10.57 -10.55
C LEU A 66 2.57 -11.67 -10.93
N GLU A 67 3.53 -11.38 -11.80
CA GLU A 67 4.38 -12.42 -12.42
C GLU A 67 5.14 -13.28 -11.40
N GLU A 68 5.74 -12.64 -10.39
CA GLU A 68 6.61 -13.32 -9.41
C GLU A 68 6.31 -12.95 -7.96
N SER A 69 5.40 -12.00 -7.70
CA SER A 69 5.31 -11.32 -6.40
C SER A 69 3.99 -11.47 -5.66
N ALA A 70 3.07 -12.33 -6.10
CA ALA A 70 1.74 -12.46 -5.47
C ALA A 70 1.78 -12.82 -3.98
N GLY A 71 2.64 -13.77 -3.60
CA GLY A 71 2.83 -14.16 -2.20
C GLY A 71 3.41 -13.02 -1.35
N THR A 72 4.44 -12.33 -1.85
CA THR A 72 5.04 -11.17 -1.18
C THR A 72 4.02 -10.06 -1.00
N TRP A 73 3.22 -9.76 -2.03
CA TRP A 73 2.17 -8.76 -1.95
C TRP A 73 1.12 -9.09 -0.90
N ASN A 74 0.66 -10.35 -0.84
CA ASN A 74 -0.28 -10.77 0.19
C ASN A 74 0.29 -10.58 1.60
N TYR A 75 1.55 -10.98 1.84
CA TYR A 75 2.21 -10.76 3.12
C TYR A 75 2.33 -9.27 3.47
N THR A 76 2.83 -8.45 2.55
CA THR A 76 3.01 -7.01 2.77
C THR A 76 1.68 -6.29 3.00
N LEU A 77 0.63 -6.63 2.25
CA LEU A 77 -0.69 -6.04 2.43
C LEU A 77 -1.31 -6.37 3.79
N ARG A 78 -1.12 -7.59 4.29
CA ARG A 78 -1.58 -7.95 5.64
C ARG A 78 -0.88 -7.11 6.70
N ARG A 79 0.44 -7.01 6.62
CA ARG A 79 1.25 -6.21 7.53
C ARG A 79 0.86 -4.72 7.51
N LEU A 80 0.74 -4.13 6.32
CA LEU A 80 0.33 -2.73 6.18
C LEU A 80 -1.07 -2.48 6.74
N ARG A 81 -2.02 -3.41 6.58
CA ARG A 81 -3.36 -3.26 7.18
C ARG A 81 -3.31 -3.27 8.71
N GLU A 82 -2.51 -4.16 9.30
CA GLU A 82 -2.31 -4.19 10.76
C GLU A 82 -1.69 -2.88 11.26
N GLU A 83 -0.66 -2.37 10.59
CA GLU A 83 0.00 -1.10 10.93
C GLU A 83 -0.95 0.12 10.82
N ASN A 84 -1.79 0.18 9.78
CA ASN A 84 -2.75 1.27 9.59
C ASN A 84 -3.92 1.22 10.61
N MET A 85 -4.32 0.03 11.06
CA MET A 85 -5.30 -0.11 12.15
C MET A 85 -4.74 0.45 13.47
N ILE A 86 -3.52 0.07 13.82
CA ILE A 86 -2.86 0.51 15.07
C ILE A 86 -2.61 2.02 15.04
N ALA A 87 -2.20 2.58 13.91
CA ALA A 87 -2.00 4.03 13.76
C ALA A 87 -3.31 4.82 13.94
N SER A 88 -4.44 4.28 13.50
CA SER A 88 -5.76 4.92 13.65
C SER A 88 -6.25 4.93 15.11
N GLU A 89 -5.85 3.95 15.92
CA GLU A 89 -6.19 3.89 17.36
C GLU A 89 -5.28 4.77 18.22
N GLY A 90 -4.01 4.95 17.81
CA GLY A 90 -3.04 5.80 18.50
C GLY A 90 -3.35 7.29 18.40
N ASP A 91 -3.91 7.76 17.29
CA ASP A 91 -4.24 9.17 17.08
C ASP A 91 -5.49 9.59 17.89
N ALA A 92 -6.43 8.68 18.10
CA ALA A 92 -7.63 8.93 18.93
C ALA A 92 -7.31 9.11 20.43
N SER A 93 -6.16 8.63 20.92
CA SER A 93 -5.72 8.82 22.31
C SER A 93 -4.81 10.03 22.51
N ALA A 94 -4.26 10.63 21.44
CA ALA A 94 -3.35 11.77 21.55
C ALA A 94 -4.08 13.12 21.71
N ASP A 95 -5.31 13.24 21.21
CA ASP A 95 -6.11 14.46 21.35
C ASP A 95 -6.69 14.67 22.76
N ALA A 96 -6.85 13.60 23.56
CA ALA A 96 -7.34 13.71 24.93
C ALA A 96 -6.28 14.18 25.95
N VAL A 97 -5.00 14.20 25.57
CA VAL A 97 -3.88 14.50 26.49
C VAL A 97 -3.24 15.88 26.19
N ARG A 98 -3.57 16.51 25.06
CA ARG A 98 -2.94 17.79 24.64
C ARG A 98 -3.47 19.06 25.31
N ASP A 99 -4.63 19.01 25.99
CA ASP A 99 -5.20 20.22 26.64
C ASP A 99 -4.65 20.53 28.04
N ALA A 100 -3.76 19.70 28.60
CA ALA A 100 -3.35 19.84 30.01
C ALA A 100 -1.92 20.36 30.25
N GLN A 101 -1.07 20.58 29.23
CA GLN A 101 0.33 20.95 29.48
C GLN A 101 0.84 22.05 28.53
N SER A 102 0.30 23.25 28.70
CA SER A 102 0.95 24.47 28.22
C SER A 102 1.42 25.33 29.39
N THR A 103 2.59 24.99 29.93
CA THR A 103 3.46 25.96 30.63
C THR A 103 4.92 25.52 30.46
N ALA A 104 5.63 26.22 29.58
CA ALA A 104 7.09 26.26 29.47
C ALA A 104 7.68 27.04 30.70
N PRO A 105 9.02 27.15 30.94
CA PRO A 105 10.09 27.07 29.94
C PRO A 105 11.50 26.53 30.36
N ALA A 106 12.30 26.34 29.29
CA ALA A 106 13.76 26.52 29.12
C ALA A 106 14.78 25.68 29.92
N THR A 107 15.69 25.01 29.19
CA THR A 107 17.19 25.17 29.22
C THR A 107 17.88 24.10 28.33
N ASP A 108 18.63 24.55 27.32
CA ASP A 108 19.75 23.84 26.64
C ASP A 108 21.04 24.05 27.49
N PRO A 109 22.15 23.25 27.46
CA PRO A 109 22.64 22.55 26.28
C PRO A 109 23.36 21.18 26.50
N ASP A 110 23.73 20.61 25.35
CA ASP A 110 24.96 19.82 25.11
C ASP A 110 24.97 18.31 25.42
N ARG A 111 24.96 17.48 24.36
CA ARG A 111 25.90 16.35 24.26
C ARG A 111 26.04 15.81 22.83
N SER A 112 27.28 15.85 22.36
CA SER A 112 27.82 15.15 21.20
C SER A 112 27.64 13.62 21.27
N ALA A 113 27.33 12.98 20.13
CA ALA A 113 28.07 11.82 19.59
C ALA A 113 27.39 11.24 18.32
N ASP A 114 28.15 11.22 17.22
CA ASP A 114 28.00 10.30 16.07
C ASP A 114 28.35 8.87 16.54
N PRO A 115 27.82 7.76 15.96
CA PRO A 115 28.24 7.32 14.62
C PRO A 115 27.13 6.65 13.75
N SER A 116 27.36 6.69 12.43
CA SER A 116 26.68 5.87 11.40
C SER A 116 26.72 4.35 11.69
N PRO A 117 25.81 3.55 11.08
CA PRO A 117 26.30 2.69 10.01
C PRO A 117 25.34 2.47 8.81
N SER A 118 26.01 2.17 7.69
CA SER A 118 25.61 1.57 6.42
C SER A 118 24.43 0.59 6.43
N GLY A 119 23.67 0.54 5.33
CA GLY A 119 22.83 -0.62 5.03
C GLY A 119 21.86 -0.46 3.85
N ASP A 120 22.21 -1.06 2.72
CA ASP A 120 21.32 -1.63 1.70
C ASP A 120 20.34 -0.75 0.91
N THR A 121 20.84 -0.19 -0.19
CA THR A 121 20.06 -0.06 -1.43
C THR A 121 19.76 -1.44 -2.01
N LEU A 122 18.52 -1.95 -1.82
CA LEU A 122 17.97 -3.04 -2.63
C LEU A 122 17.40 -2.50 -3.95
N PRO A 123 17.44 -3.29 -5.04
CA PRO A 123 17.40 -2.79 -6.40
C PRO A 123 16.00 -2.43 -6.90
N GLU A 124 16.02 -1.39 -7.71
CA GLU A 124 14.95 -0.90 -8.55
C GLU A 124 14.56 -1.90 -9.67
N ARG A 125 13.30 -1.81 -10.10
CA ARG A 125 12.69 -2.27 -11.39
C ARG A 125 12.05 -3.66 -11.43
N THR A 126 10.74 -3.68 -11.13
CA THR A 126 9.81 -4.69 -11.66
C THR A 126 9.21 -4.22 -12.99
N ALA A 127 9.24 -5.09 -14.01
CA ALA A 127 8.81 -4.86 -15.40
C ALA A 127 7.26 -4.72 -15.55
N PRO A 128 6.74 -4.16 -16.67
CA PRO A 128 5.33 -3.79 -16.81
C PRO A 128 4.41 -4.93 -17.31
N HIS A 129 3.46 -5.43 -16.50
CA HIS A 129 2.48 -6.43 -16.97
C HIS A 129 1.03 -6.27 -16.43
N ARG A 130 0.12 -6.94 -17.16
CA ARG A 130 -1.32 -6.72 -17.39
C ARG A 130 -2.21 -6.80 -16.12
N VAL A 131 -2.98 -5.74 -15.86
CA VAL A 131 -3.92 -5.54 -14.74
C VAL A 131 -5.31 -5.64 -15.34
N GLY A 132 -5.93 -6.80 -15.23
CA GLY A 132 -7.31 -7.00 -15.65
C GLY A 132 -8.22 -6.94 -14.43
N ILE A 133 -9.04 -5.90 -14.31
CA ILE A 133 -10.15 -5.90 -13.36
C ILE A 133 -11.22 -6.80 -13.98
N ALA A 134 -11.51 -7.93 -13.34
CA ALA A 134 -12.61 -8.80 -13.76
C ALA A 134 -13.95 -8.18 -13.30
N PRO A 135 -14.99 -8.12 -14.14
CA PRO A 135 -16.34 -7.82 -13.67
C PRO A 135 -16.85 -8.97 -12.80
N SER A 136 -17.61 -8.62 -11.76
CA SER A 136 -18.35 -9.54 -10.89
C SER A 136 -19.40 -10.35 -11.64
#